data_AF-A0A943RCY5-F1
#
_entry.id   AF-A0A943RCY5-F1
#
_cell.length_a   1.000
_cell.length_b   1.000
_cell.length_c   1.000
_cell.angle_alpha   90.00
_cell.angle_beta   90.00
_cell.angle_gamma   90.00
#
_symmetry.space_group_name_H-M   'P 1'
#
loop_
_entity.id
_entity.type
_entity.pdbx_description
1 polymer ?
#
loop_
_entity_poly.entity_id
_entity_poly.type
_entity_poly.pdbx_seq_one_letter_code
_entity_poly.pdbx_strand_id
1 'polypeptide(L)'
;MLAGEPPFDGVDTLLFTHGHPDHFSPERLMQYLRYRTVRQVVLPVMEPQHWEILQPFLEERRIQWTLLTARMQTADFQIPGGTVIRPYFTRHIDKAFWNMPHGCYLISFGEKHVLLTADVDYTIETFEQISCVHINAAFVNPLFFNALRTGTFLRAHCSQIFSASIISLFRRMTGGKFARCYRTICTGGIKSKGRLPS
;
A
#
# COMPACT_ATOMS: atom_id res chain seq x y z
N MET A 1 -4.48 12.72 -11.75
CA MET A 1 -3.39 11.72 -11.83
C MET A 1 -2.94 11.48 -13.27
N LEU A 2 -3.73 10.93 -14.19
CA LEU A 2 -3.28 10.71 -15.59
C LEU A 2 -2.91 11.99 -16.35
N ALA A 3 -3.66 13.09 -16.14
CA ALA A 3 -3.31 14.40 -16.70
C ALA A 3 -2.03 15.01 -16.09
N GLY A 4 -1.58 14.48 -14.95
CA GLY A 4 -0.32 14.89 -14.33
C GLY A 4 -0.28 16.35 -13.85
N GLU A 5 -1.46 16.95 -13.66
CA GLU A 5 -1.64 18.26 -13.05
C GLU A 5 -1.34 18.20 -11.55
N PRO A 6 -0.99 19.33 -10.92
CA PRO A 6 -0.81 19.42 -9.47
C PRO A 6 -1.97 18.82 -8.67
N PRO A 7 -1.70 18.10 -7.56
CA PRO A 7 -0.40 17.82 -6.95
C PRO A 7 0.30 16.55 -7.50
N PHE A 8 -0.08 16.09 -8.70
CA PHE A 8 0.47 14.89 -9.33
C PHE A 8 1.53 15.22 -10.40
N ASP A 9 1.92 16.49 -10.50
CA ASP A 9 3.12 16.92 -11.19
C ASP A 9 4.37 16.51 -10.38
N GLY A 10 5.41 16.04 -11.07
CA GLY A 10 6.64 15.60 -10.40
C GLY A 10 6.62 14.22 -9.75
N VAL A 11 5.62 13.37 -10.01
CA VAL A 11 5.67 11.95 -9.59
C VAL A 11 6.87 11.26 -10.26
N ASP A 12 7.86 10.87 -9.46
CA ASP A 12 9.09 10.23 -9.93
C ASP A 12 9.10 8.70 -9.73
N THR A 13 8.24 8.18 -8.87
CA THR A 13 8.21 6.79 -8.42
C THR A 13 6.78 6.30 -8.39
N LEU A 14 6.54 5.14 -9.01
CA LEU A 14 5.26 4.41 -8.90
C LEU A 14 5.46 3.15 -8.06
N LEU A 15 4.53 2.91 -7.12
CA LEU A 15 4.59 1.83 -6.15
C LEU A 15 3.32 0.98 -6.24
N PHE A 16 3.46 -0.32 -6.51
CA PHE A 16 2.34 -1.24 -6.72
C PHE A 16 2.35 -2.40 -5.72
N THR A 17 1.24 -2.58 -5.02
CA THR A 17 1.13 -3.49 -3.86
C THR A 17 0.94 -4.96 -4.25
N HIS A 18 0.17 -5.24 -5.30
CA HIS A 18 -0.15 -6.59 -5.77
C HIS A 18 -0.75 -6.55 -7.19
N GLY A 19 -0.94 -7.73 -7.80
CA GLY A 19 -1.29 -7.88 -9.22
C GLY A 19 -2.77 -7.78 -9.60
N HIS A 20 -3.67 -7.34 -8.71
CA HIS A 20 -5.09 -7.19 -9.07
C HIS A 20 -5.33 -5.99 -10.00
N PRO A 21 -6.29 -6.05 -10.95
CA PRO A 21 -6.54 -5.00 -11.94
C PRO A 21 -6.88 -3.61 -11.38
N ASP A 22 -7.42 -3.54 -10.16
CA ASP A 22 -7.71 -2.28 -9.45
C ASP A 22 -6.46 -1.68 -8.78
N HIS A 23 -5.37 -2.45 -8.66
CA HIS A 23 -4.07 -2.02 -8.14
C HIS A 23 -3.01 -1.88 -9.25
N PHE A 24 -2.88 -2.88 -10.12
CA PHE A 24 -1.88 -2.94 -11.18
C PHE A 24 -2.48 -3.43 -12.50
N SER A 25 -2.10 -2.76 -13.59
CA SER A 25 -2.34 -3.21 -14.96
C SER A 25 -1.16 -2.72 -15.81
N PRO A 26 -0.49 -3.61 -16.56
CA PRO A 26 0.59 -3.22 -17.48
C PRO A 26 0.14 -2.18 -18.49
N GLU A 27 -1.07 -2.33 -19.03
CA GLU A 27 -1.64 -1.42 -20.03
C GLU A 27 -1.81 -0.02 -19.46
N ARG A 28 -2.37 0.09 -18.25
CA ARG A 28 -2.55 1.37 -17.57
C ARG A 28 -1.22 2.00 -17.16
N LEU A 29 -0.27 1.19 -16.71
CA LEU A 29 1.08 1.65 -16.39
C LEU A 29 1.75 2.23 -17.64
N MET A 30 1.78 1.48 -18.73
CA MET A 30 2.34 1.94 -20.00
C MET A 30 1.62 3.19 -20.52
N GLN A 31 0.29 3.24 -20.42
CA GLN A 31 -0.49 4.43 -20.79
C GLN A 31 -0.05 5.65 -19.98
N TYR A 32 0.11 5.52 -18.66
CA TYR A 32 0.62 6.60 -17.80
C TYR A 32 2.04 7.03 -18.22
N LEU A 33 2.93 6.07 -18.43
CA LEU A 33 4.34 6.31 -18.77
C LEU A 33 4.57 6.87 -20.18
N ARG A 34 3.59 6.77 -21.08
CA ARG A 34 3.66 7.44 -22.40
C ARG A 34 3.63 8.95 -22.26
N TYR A 35 2.92 9.48 -21.28
CA TYR A 35 2.73 10.92 -21.07
C TYR A 35 3.58 11.48 -19.93
N ARG A 36 4.15 10.61 -19.08
CA ARG A 36 4.83 11.00 -17.84
C ARG A 36 6.22 10.41 -17.77
N THR A 37 7.16 11.23 -17.37
CA THR A 37 8.50 10.78 -17.00
C THR A 37 8.49 10.38 -15.54
N VAL A 38 8.71 9.10 -15.28
CA VAL A 38 9.03 8.59 -13.93
C VAL A 38 10.44 8.05 -13.97
N ARG A 39 11.15 8.13 -12.85
CA ARG A 39 12.49 7.57 -12.72
C ARG A 39 12.43 6.06 -12.48
N GLN A 40 11.46 5.61 -11.68
CA GLN A 40 11.39 4.20 -11.31
C GLN A 40 9.97 3.70 -11.05
N VAL A 41 9.84 2.37 -11.15
CA VAL A 41 8.61 1.64 -10.84
C VAL A 41 8.91 0.45 -9.92
N VAL A 42 8.11 0.26 -8.88
CA VAL A 42 8.16 -0.91 -8.01
C VAL A 42 6.97 -1.77 -8.34
N LEU A 43 7.22 -2.89 -8.99
CA LEU A 43 6.24 -3.75 -9.62
C LEU A 43 5.86 -4.93 -8.71
N PRO A 44 4.59 -5.39 -8.73
CA PRO A 44 4.22 -6.62 -8.06
C PRO A 44 4.70 -7.81 -8.89
N VAL A 45 4.70 -9.01 -8.29
CA VAL A 45 4.76 -10.24 -9.11
C VAL A 45 3.57 -10.25 -10.06
N MET A 46 3.84 -10.57 -11.32
CA MET A 46 2.84 -10.59 -12.38
C MET A 46 3.03 -11.84 -13.25
N GLU A 47 2.00 -12.14 -14.03
CA GLU A 47 2.06 -13.21 -15.01
C GLU A 47 3.15 -12.96 -16.07
N PRO A 48 3.83 -14.01 -16.58
CA PRO A 48 4.92 -13.85 -17.54
C PRO A 48 4.55 -13.05 -18.79
N GLN A 49 3.32 -13.19 -19.31
CA GLN A 49 2.88 -12.49 -20.52
C GLN A 49 2.81 -10.97 -20.31
N HIS A 50 2.48 -10.53 -19.09
CA HIS A 50 2.51 -9.12 -18.73
C HIS A 50 3.95 -8.59 -18.68
N TRP A 51 4.88 -9.41 -18.20
CA TRP A 51 6.29 -9.05 -18.12
C TRP A 51 6.94 -8.92 -19.50
N GLU A 52 6.65 -9.86 -20.41
CA GLU A 52 7.16 -9.84 -21.79
C GLU A 52 6.81 -8.56 -22.56
N ILE A 53 5.65 -7.96 -22.26
CA ILE A 53 5.20 -6.70 -22.87
C ILE A 53 5.81 -5.49 -22.14
N LEU A 54 5.84 -5.53 -20.80
CA LEU A 54 6.22 -4.39 -19.98
C LEU A 54 7.74 -4.16 -19.97
N GLN A 55 8.55 -5.22 -19.92
CA GLN A 55 10.00 -5.11 -19.81
C GLN A 55 10.63 -4.31 -20.97
N PRO A 56 10.37 -4.62 -22.25
CA PRO A 56 10.97 -3.87 -23.35
C PRO A 56 10.59 -2.38 -23.31
N PHE A 57 9.35 -2.07 -22.90
CA PHE A 57 8.86 -0.71 -22.80
C PHE A 57 9.59 0.09 -21.69
N LEU A 58 9.86 -0.54 -20.54
CA LEU A 58 10.63 0.09 -19.45
C LEU A 58 12.10 0.30 -19.84
N GLU A 59 12.69 -0.68 -20.53
CA GLU A 59 14.06 -0.63 -21.05
C GLU A 59 14.25 0.49 -22.07
N GLU A 60 13.37 0.57 -23.07
CA GLU A 60 13.38 1.62 -24.10
C GLU A 60 13.36 3.02 -23.48
N ARG A 61 12.57 3.19 -22.41
CA ARG A 61 12.43 4.46 -21.69
C ARG A 61 13.46 4.68 -20.60
N ARG A 62 14.38 3.74 -20.38
CA ARG A 62 15.40 3.77 -19.30
C ARG A 62 14.80 4.00 -17.92
N ILE A 63 13.61 3.45 -17.67
CA ILE A 63 12.94 3.52 -16.38
C ILE A 63 13.51 2.40 -15.50
N GLN A 64 13.93 2.72 -14.28
CA GLN A 64 14.40 1.71 -13.34
C GLN A 64 13.21 0.90 -12.81
N TRP A 65 13.36 -0.41 -12.62
CA TRP A 65 12.31 -1.21 -12.01
C TRP A 65 12.84 -2.08 -10.88
N THR A 66 11.97 -2.33 -9.91
CA THR A 66 12.17 -3.30 -8.83
C THR A 66 10.98 -4.25 -8.81
N LEU A 67 11.22 -5.54 -9.00
CA LEU A 67 10.18 -6.55 -8.87
C LEU A 67 10.07 -6.99 -7.41
N LEU A 68 8.92 -6.75 -6.78
CA LEU A 68 8.65 -7.28 -5.46
C LEU A 68 8.61 -8.80 -5.52
N THR A 69 9.60 -9.44 -4.92
CA THR A 69 9.58 -10.90 -4.72
C THR A 69 9.54 -11.21 -3.24
N ALA A 70 8.97 -12.35 -2.86
CA ALA A 70 8.95 -12.79 -1.46
C ALA A 70 10.36 -12.90 -0.84
N ARG A 71 11.42 -12.95 -1.66
CA ARG A 71 12.81 -12.93 -1.19
C ARG A 71 13.29 -11.55 -0.74
N MET A 72 12.60 -10.47 -1.12
CA MET A 72 12.87 -9.10 -0.68
C MET A 72 12.30 -8.79 0.70
N GLN A 73 12.02 -9.80 1.52
CA GLN A 73 11.12 -9.76 2.68
C GLN A 73 11.45 -8.71 3.76
N THR A 74 12.58 -8.00 3.71
CA THR A 74 12.93 -6.92 4.63
C THR A 74 13.91 -5.89 4.04
N ALA A 75 14.20 -5.94 2.73
CA ALA A 75 15.24 -5.08 2.16
C ALA A 75 14.68 -3.68 1.91
N ASP A 76 15.16 -2.71 2.69
CA ASP A 76 14.92 -1.30 2.45
C ASP A 76 15.47 -0.91 1.08
N PHE A 77 14.68 -0.13 0.35
CA PHE A 77 15.18 0.54 -0.83
C PHE A 77 14.88 2.03 -0.74
N GLN A 78 15.80 2.83 -1.25
CA GLN A 78 15.68 4.27 -1.26
C GLN A 78 15.04 4.71 -2.57
N ILE A 79 14.12 5.65 -2.46
CA ILE A 79 13.60 6.42 -3.59
C ILE A 79 14.18 7.85 -3.50
N PRO A 80 14.13 8.64 -4.59
CA PRO A 80 14.70 9.98 -4.59
C PRO A 80 14.17 10.85 -3.43
N GLY A 81 15.01 11.80 -2.99
CA GLY A 81 14.68 12.65 -1.83
C GLY A 81 14.92 12.00 -0.47
N GLY A 82 15.62 10.85 -0.41
CA GLY A 82 16.00 10.20 0.85
C GLY A 82 14.87 9.43 1.54
N THR A 83 13.78 9.16 0.80
CA THR A 83 12.65 8.38 1.31
C THR A 83 13.00 6.90 1.27
N VAL A 84 12.78 6.19 2.38
CA VAL A 84 13.03 4.75 2.49
C VAL A 84 11.71 4.00 2.39
N ILE A 85 11.65 2.99 1.53
CA ILE A 85 10.51 2.09 1.43
C ILE A 85 10.93 0.72 1.93
N ARG A 86 10.16 0.20 2.89
CA ARG A 86 10.27 -1.17 3.38
C ARG A 86 9.02 -1.96 2.99
N PRO A 87 9.14 -2.99 2.13
CA PRO A 87 8.03 -3.87 1.79
C PRO A 87 7.80 -4.93 2.88
N TYR A 88 6.53 -5.29 3.08
CA TYR A 88 6.09 -6.37 3.96
C TYR A 88 5.14 -7.29 3.20
N PHE A 89 5.56 -8.52 2.95
CA PHE A 89 4.71 -9.49 2.28
C PHE A 89 3.69 -10.05 3.26
N THR A 90 2.43 -9.98 2.88
CA THR A 90 1.27 -10.31 3.69
C THR A 90 0.26 -11.08 2.85
N ARG A 91 -0.67 -11.81 3.47
CA ARG A 91 -1.79 -12.38 2.74
C ARG A 91 -2.78 -11.31 2.31
N HIS A 92 -3.45 -11.56 1.18
CA HIS A 92 -4.61 -10.80 0.74
C HIS A 92 -5.86 -11.18 1.56
N ILE A 93 -6.75 -10.22 1.83
CA ILE A 93 -7.95 -10.39 2.67
C ILE A 93 -8.89 -11.51 2.22
N ASP A 94 -8.97 -11.72 0.93
CA ASP A 94 -9.74 -12.83 0.35
C ASP A 94 -8.83 -14.04 0.12
N LYS A 95 -9.21 -15.15 0.77
CA LYS A 95 -8.51 -16.44 0.75
C LYS A 95 -8.28 -16.99 -0.65
N ALA A 96 -9.15 -16.67 -1.61
CA ALA A 96 -8.97 -17.06 -3.00
C ALA A 96 -7.66 -16.54 -3.61
N PHE A 97 -7.11 -15.46 -3.06
CA PHE A 97 -5.92 -14.78 -3.57
C PHE A 97 -4.69 -14.92 -2.67
N TRP A 98 -4.68 -15.85 -1.71
CA TRP A 98 -3.52 -16.05 -0.83
C TRP A 98 -2.24 -16.50 -1.54
N ASN A 99 -2.37 -17.09 -2.73
CA ASN A 99 -1.22 -17.46 -3.55
C ASN A 99 -0.66 -16.26 -4.35
N MET A 100 -1.37 -15.13 -4.37
CA MET A 100 -0.87 -13.90 -4.99
C MET A 100 0.08 -13.19 -4.03
N PRO A 101 1.31 -12.84 -4.48
CA PRO A 101 2.20 -11.99 -3.70
C PRO A 101 1.56 -10.63 -3.43
N HIS A 102 1.31 -10.34 -2.16
CA HIS A 102 0.72 -9.09 -1.70
C HIS A 102 1.65 -8.37 -0.72
N GLY A 103 1.89 -7.08 -0.98
CA GLY A 103 2.80 -6.24 -0.21
C GLY A 103 2.10 -5.07 0.47
N CYS A 104 2.36 -4.91 1.76
CA CYS A 104 2.23 -3.65 2.47
C CYS A 104 3.55 -2.86 2.39
N TYR A 105 3.51 -1.55 2.64
CA TYR A 105 4.72 -0.72 2.67
C TYR A 105 4.77 0.17 3.89
N LEU A 106 5.93 0.25 4.51
CA LEU A 106 6.28 1.35 5.40
C LEU A 106 7.15 2.34 4.63
N ILE A 107 6.63 3.54 4.44
CA ILE A 107 7.31 4.64 3.75
C ILE A 107 7.83 5.60 4.81
N SER A 108 9.14 5.81 4.82
CA SER A 108 9.82 6.59 5.85
C SER A 108 10.48 7.83 5.26
N PHE A 109 10.16 8.99 5.83
CA PHE A 109 10.72 10.30 5.52
C PHE A 109 11.43 10.81 6.79
N GLY A 110 12.70 10.43 6.96
CA GLY A 110 13.38 10.61 8.25
C GLY A 110 12.65 9.88 9.38
N GLU A 111 12.25 10.61 10.41
CA GLU A 111 11.51 10.08 11.57
C GLU A 111 9.99 9.95 11.34
N LYS A 112 9.50 10.30 10.14
CA LYS A 112 8.08 10.18 9.80
C LYS A 112 7.81 8.89 9.04
N HIS A 113 6.85 8.11 9.52
CA HIS A 113 6.51 6.81 8.96
C HIS A 113 5.03 6.74 8.53
N VAL A 114 4.80 6.33 7.29
CA VAL A 114 3.47 6.14 6.69
C VAL A 114 3.30 4.67 6.31
N LEU A 115 2.28 4.01 6.85
CA LEU A 115 1.94 2.63 6.53
C LEU A 115 0.90 2.57 5.40
N LEU A 116 1.17 1.82 4.34
CA LEU A 116 0.20 1.48 3.30
C LEU A 116 -0.13 -0.01 3.41
N THR A 117 -1.37 -0.34 3.81
CA THR A 117 -1.76 -1.74 4.06
C THR A 117 -2.39 -2.43 2.86
N ALA A 118 -2.80 -1.69 1.84
CA ALA A 118 -3.53 -2.22 0.68
C ALA A 118 -4.68 -3.16 1.11
N ASP A 119 -4.80 -4.33 0.47
CA ASP A 119 -5.86 -5.32 0.71
C ASP A 119 -5.39 -6.46 1.61
N VAL A 120 -4.58 -6.14 2.63
CA VAL A 120 -4.09 -7.10 3.63
C VAL A 120 -5.22 -7.86 4.32
N ASP A 121 -5.00 -9.17 4.57
CA ASP A 121 -5.80 -9.96 5.50
C ASP A 121 -5.52 -9.55 6.93
N TYR A 122 -6.26 -8.53 7.34
CA TYR A 122 -6.16 -7.99 8.66
C TYR A 122 -6.57 -9.01 9.75
N THR A 123 -7.31 -10.09 9.43
CA THR A 123 -7.80 -11.05 10.43
C THR A 123 -6.74 -12.04 10.91
N ILE A 124 -5.70 -12.25 10.11
CA ILE A 124 -4.64 -13.24 10.36
C ILE A 124 -3.26 -12.59 10.37
N GLU A 125 -3.02 -11.59 9.52
CA GLU A 125 -1.71 -10.96 9.42
C GLU A 125 -1.42 -10.09 10.64
N THR A 126 -0.22 -10.28 11.18
CA THR A 126 0.25 -9.55 12.36
C THR A 126 1.33 -8.57 11.93
N PHE A 127 1.19 -7.30 12.29
CA PHE A 127 2.17 -6.26 11.99
C PHE A 127 3.36 -6.25 12.98
N GLU A 128 3.77 -7.42 13.47
CA GLU A 128 4.83 -7.55 14.50
C GLU A 128 6.17 -6.98 14.05
N GLN A 129 6.48 -7.09 12.77
CA GLN A 129 7.72 -6.58 12.17
C GLN A 129 7.84 -5.05 12.24
N ILE A 130 6.73 -4.34 12.47
CA ILE A 130 6.73 -2.90 12.71
C ILE A 130 6.45 -2.54 14.16
N SER A 131 6.23 -3.50 15.07
CA SER A 131 5.77 -3.28 16.46
C SER A 131 6.56 -2.26 17.31
N CYS A 132 7.79 -1.94 16.94
CA CYS A 132 8.62 -0.92 17.59
C CYS A 132 8.70 0.43 16.82
N VAL A 133 8.05 0.56 15.67
CA VAL A 133 8.04 1.75 14.81
C VAL A 133 6.84 2.64 15.12
N HIS A 134 7.06 3.94 15.37
CA HIS A 134 5.97 4.89 15.51
C HIS A 134 5.36 5.24 14.14
N ILE A 135 4.11 4.83 13.89
CA ILE A 135 3.41 5.15 12.65
C ILE A 135 2.76 6.53 12.78
N ASN A 136 3.04 7.45 11.87
CA ASN A 136 2.41 8.78 11.86
C ASN A 136 1.09 8.77 11.09
N ALA A 137 1.02 8.03 9.99
CA ALA A 137 -0.21 7.87 9.21
C ALA A 137 -0.34 6.46 8.65
N ALA A 138 -1.58 6.00 8.47
CA ALA A 138 -1.87 4.71 7.84
C ALA A 138 -2.96 4.85 6.76
N PHE A 139 -2.71 4.25 5.61
CA PHE A 139 -3.69 4.02 4.57
C PHE A 139 -4.19 2.59 4.70
N VAL A 140 -5.47 2.45 5.03
CA VAL A 140 -6.09 1.16 5.30
C VAL A 140 -7.29 0.93 4.39
N ASN A 141 -7.53 -0.34 4.05
CA ASN A 141 -8.74 -0.76 3.35
C ASN A 141 -9.99 -0.40 4.19
N PRO A 142 -11.11 0.03 3.56
CA PRO A 142 -12.38 0.32 4.24
C PRO A 142 -12.88 -0.75 5.22
N LEU A 143 -12.72 -2.03 4.87
CA LEU A 143 -13.10 -3.16 5.72
C LEU A 143 -12.22 -3.22 6.96
N PHE A 144 -10.91 -3.05 6.77
CA PHE A 144 -9.95 -3.00 7.87
C PHE A 144 -10.27 -1.83 8.80
N PHE A 145 -10.49 -0.64 8.23
CA PHE A 145 -10.87 0.53 9.00
C PHE A 145 -12.14 0.33 9.82
N ASN A 146 -13.18 -0.25 9.21
CA ASN A 146 -14.41 -0.51 9.92
C ASN A 146 -14.17 -1.47 11.09
N ALA A 147 -13.39 -2.52 10.86
CA ALA A 147 -13.05 -3.50 11.88
C ALA A 147 -12.21 -2.88 13.04
N LEU A 148 -11.30 -1.96 12.74
CA LEU A 148 -10.58 -1.15 13.74
C LEU A 148 -11.56 -0.29 14.57
N ARG A 149 -12.53 0.37 13.90
CA ARG A 149 -13.51 1.24 14.54
C ARG A 149 -14.50 0.49 15.44
N THR A 150 -14.95 -0.70 15.02
CA THR A 150 -15.93 -1.50 15.76
C THR A 150 -15.31 -2.33 16.87
N GLY A 151 -13.98 -2.43 16.93
CA GLY A 151 -13.29 -3.24 17.95
C GLY A 151 -13.54 -4.74 17.79
N THR A 152 -14.00 -5.19 16.62
CA THR A 152 -14.17 -6.61 16.25
C THR A 152 -12.81 -7.28 15.94
N PHE A 153 -11.76 -6.80 16.59
CA PHE A 153 -10.38 -7.13 16.33
C PHE A 153 -9.67 -7.51 17.62
N LEU A 154 -8.74 -8.45 17.53
CA LEU A 154 -7.77 -8.70 18.58
C LEU A 154 -6.83 -7.49 18.68
N ARG A 155 -7.08 -6.66 19.69
CA ARG A 155 -6.43 -5.37 19.94
C ARG A 155 -4.89 -5.43 20.02
N ALA A 156 -4.33 -6.61 20.28
CA ALA A 156 -2.90 -6.84 20.39
C ALA A 156 -2.15 -6.76 19.05
N HIS A 157 -2.77 -7.09 17.92
CA HIS A 157 -2.05 -7.24 16.63
C HIS A 157 -1.90 -5.94 15.82
N CYS A 158 -2.53 -4.84 16.23
CA CYS A 158 -2.59 -3.59 15.45
C CYS A 158 -2.48 -2.32 16.31
N SER A 159 -1.95 -2.40 17.53
CA SER A 159 -1.80 -1.26 18.46
C SER A 159 -1.16 -0.03 17.82
N GLN A 160 -0.28 -0.25 16.84
CA GLN A 160 0.39 0.80 16.08
C GLN A 160 -0.47 1.53 15.06
N ILE A 161 -1.41 0.84 14.42
CA ILE A 161 -2.35 1.47 13.49
C ILE A 161 -3.33 2.34 14.28
N PHE A 162 -3.69 1.92 15.49
CA PHE A 162 -4.46 2.74 16.43
C PHE A 162 -3.71 3.97 16.93
N SER A 163 -2.37 3.92 17.01
CA SER A 163 -1.55 5.08 17.39
C SER A 163 -1.20 6.00 16.22
N ALA A 164 -1.50 5.60 14.97
CA ALA A 164 -1.32 6.44 13.80
C ALA A 164 -2.11 7.74 13.97
N SER A 165 -1.47 8.90 13.83
CA SER A 165 -2.15 10.19 14.00
C SER A 165 -3.23 10.43 12.94
N ILE A 166 -3.09 9.81 11.76
CA ILE A 166 -3.99 9.96 10.62
C ILE A 166 -4.28 8.58 10.01
N ILE A 167 -5.57 8.27 9.81
CA ILE A 167 -5.99 7.10 9.02
C ILE A 167 -6.78 7.56 7.80
N SER A 168 -6.40 7.06 6.62
CA SER A 168 -7.06 7.34 5.34
C SER A 168 -7.58 6.05 4.69
N LEU A 169 -8.81 6.13 4.17
CA LEU A 169 -9.48 5.03 3.49
C LEU A 169 -9.09 4.99 2.00
N PHE A 170 -8.72 3.82 1.47
CA PHE A 170 -8.50 3.68 0.03
C PHE A 170 -9.13 2.40 -0.52
N ARG A 171 -10.10 2.55 -1.44
CA ARG A 171 -10.44 1.58 -2.49
C ARG A 171 -11.31 2.26 -3.56
N ARG A 172 -10.99 2.09 -4.84
CA ARG A 172 -11.87 2.53 -5.94
C ARG A 172 -12.62 1.32 -6.47
N MET A 173 -13.89 1.19 -6.12
CA MET A 173 -14.74 0.14 -6.69
C MET A 173 -15.09 0.44 -8.15
N THR A 174 -14.91 -0.54 -9.02
CA THR A 174 -15.57 -0.57 -10.33
C THR A 174 -16.88 -1.34 -10.20
N GLY A 175 -18.02 -0.67 -10.38
CA GLY A 175 -19.34 -1.30 -10.33
C GLY A 175 -20.35 -0.58 -9.43
N GLY A 176 -20.95 0.49 -9.97
CA GLY A 176 -22.33 0.88 -9.63
C GLY A 176 -22.60 1.66 -8.35
N LYS A 177 -22.17 1.23 -7.15
CA LYS A 177 -22.60 1.88 -5.89
C LYS A 177 -21.59 1.70 -4.77
N PHE A 178 -20.75 2.71 -4.53
CA PHE A 178 -20.44 3.31 -3.21
C PHE A 178 -19.53 4.52 -3.47
N ALA A 179 -19.95 5.68 -2.97
CA ALA A 179 -19.34 6.98 -3.23
C ALA A 179 -17.92 7.07 -2.65
N ARG A 180 -17.06 7.86 -3.32
CA ARG A 180 -15.77 8.36 -2.83
C ARG A 180 -15.91 8.75 -1.35
N CYS A 181 -15.24 8.02 -0.46
CA CYS A 181 -15.14 8.39 0.94
C CYS A 181 -13.65 8.48 1.31
N TYR A 182 -12.99 9.55 0.84
CA TYR A 182 -11.72 9.96 1.42
C TYR A 182 -12.05 10.63 2.75
N ARG A 183 -12.00 9.86 3.84
CA ARG A 183 -12.16 10.42 5.19
C ARG A 183 -10.85 10.27 5.92
N THR A 184 -10.11 11.38 5.99
CA THR A 184 -8.97 11.52 6.89
C THR A 184 -9.53 11.61 8.31
N ILE A 185 -9.20 10.63 9.16
CA ILE A 185 -9.59 10.65 10.57
C ILE A 185 -8.34 10.83 11.39
N CYS A 186 -8.25 11.96 12.09
CA CYS A 186 -7.22 12.15 13.11
C CYS A 186 -7.61 11.31 14.33
N THR A 187 -6.72 10.42 14.78
CA THR A 187 -7.03 9.43 15.84
C THR A 187 -7.17 10.00 17.24
N GLY A 188 -7.06 11.32 17.41
CA GLY A 188 -7.40 12.03 18.65
C GLY A 188 -8.81 11.77 19.19
N GLY A 189 -9.66 11.03 18.46
CA GLY A 189 -11.01 10.62 18.86
C GLY A 189 -11.28 9.12 18.99
N ILE A 190 -10.34 8.20 18.75
CA ILE A 190 -10.59 6.76 18.97
C ILE A 190 -10.44 6.45 20.46
N LYS A 191 -11.46 6.79 21.25
CA LYS A 191 -11.50 6.45 22.68
C LYS A 191 -11.57 4.94 22.85
N SER A 192 -10.56 4.42 23.54
CA SER A 192 -10.51 3.07 24.08
C SER A 192 -11.69 2.80 25.02
N LYS A 193 -12.75 2.15 24.54
CA LYS A 193 -13.61 1.38 25.46
C LYS A 193 -12.98 0.00 25.69
N GLY A 194 -11.88 -0.01 26.43
CA GLY A 194 -11.33 -1.24 27.00
C GLY A 194 -11.95 -1.47 28.37
N ARG A 195 -12.86 -2.44 28.49
CA ARG A 195 -13.04 -3.13 29.77
C ARG A 195 -11.89 -4.13 29.86
N LEU A 196 -10.99 -3.92 30.82
CA LEU A 196 -10.07 -4.97 31.23
C LEU A 196 -10.92 -6.12 31.80
N PRO A 197 -10.69 -7.38 31.42
CA PRO A 197 -11.23 -8.49 32.17
C PRO A 197 -10.56 -8.48 33.56
N SER A 198 -11.41 -8.52 34.60
CA SER A 198 -11.05 -8.74 36.00
C SER A 198 -10.46 -10.13 36.21
#